data_AF-A0A2V8HMT9-F1
#
_entry.id   AF-A0A2V8HMT9-F1
#
_cell.length_a   1.000
_cell.length_b   1.000
_cell.length_c   1.000
_cell.angle_alpha   90.00
_cell.angle_beta   90.00
_cell.angle_gamma   90.00
#
_symmetry.space_group_name_H-M   'P 1'
#
loop_
_entity.id
_entity.type
_entity.pdbx_description
1 polymer ?
#
loop_
_entity_poly.entity_id
_entity_poly.type
_entity_poly.pdbx_seq_one_letter_code
_entity_poly.pdbx_strand_id
1 'polypeptide(L)' 'MSEPPRDPAPCGRLGDTEFEHTLRNQIAIVIGYCDLLLQEIRQDDPLRRDVVEMHKAASTAIAMLRDQGESV' A
#
# COMPACT_ATOMS: atom_id res chain seq x y z
N MET A 1 44.95 9.95 -22.24
CA MET A 1 43.55 10.32 -22.52
C MET A 1 42.71 9.62 -21.47
N SER A 2 42.42 10.31 -20.38
CA SER A 2 41.66 9.76 -19.26
C SER A 2 40.19 10.14 -19.44
N GLU A 3 39.30 9.16 -19.43
CA GLU A 3 37.84 9.39 -19.47
C GLU A 3 37.42 10.36 -18.36
N PRO A 4 36.45 11.26 -18.61
CA PRO A 4 35.93 12.13 -17.57
C PRO A 4 35.12 11.29 -16.56
N PRO A 5 34.97 11.76 -15.30
CA PRO A 5 34.10 11.10 -14.34
C PRO A 5 32.67 11.12 -14.90
N ARG A 6 32.05 9.94 -14.99
CA ARG A 6 30.62 9.85 -15.27
C ARG A 6 29.90 10.48 -14.09
N ASP A 7 29.23 11.61 -14.34
CA ASP A 7 28.33 12.22 -13.36
C ASP A 7 27.43 11.13 -12.75
N PRO A 8 27.31 11.05 -11.41
CA PRO A 8 26.31 10.18 -10.83
C PRO A 8 24.93 10.64 -11.31
N ALA A 9 24.13 9.69 -11.78
CA ALA A 9 22.76 9.85 -12.25
C ALA A 9 21.95 10.81 -11.34
N PRO A 10 20.94 11.52 -11.89
CA PRO A 10 20.17 12.49 -11.12
C PRO A 10 19.63 11.81 -9.86
N CYS A 11 20.03 12.35 -8.71
CA CYS A 11 19.47 11.99 -7.41
C CYS A 11 18.01 12.46 -7.37
N GLY A 12 17.13 11.70 -8.01
CA GLY A 12 15.70 11.96 -8.11
C GLY A 12 14.93 10.90 -7.31
N ARG A 13 14.24 11.34 -6.24
CA ARG A 13 13.07 10.71 -5.61
C ARG A 13 13.09 9.19 -5.35
N LEU A 14 14.20 8.60 -4.92
CA LEU A 14 14.19 7.20 -4.45
C LEU A 14 13.30 7.01 -3.20
N GLY A 15 13.19 8.03 -2.33
CA GLY A 15 12.43 7.96 -1.08
C GLY A 15 10.92 7.84 -1.25
N ASP A 16 10.35 8.48 -2.29
CA ASP A 16 8.89 8.47 -2.50
C ASP A 16 8.44 7.07 -2.97
N THR A 17 9.24 6.42 -3.82
CA THR A 17 8.93 5.09 -4.35
C THR A 17 9.08 4.01 -3.26
N GLU A 18 10.13 4.07 -2.44
CA GLU A 18 10.32 3.11 -1.33
C GLU A 18 9.24 3.27 -0.24
N PHE A 19 8.84 4.51 0.06
CA PHE A 19 7.74 4.80 0.98
C PHE A 19 6.40 4.27 0.45
N GLU A 20 6.06 4.56 -0.80
CA GLU A 20 4.82 4.07 -1.43
C GLU A 20 4.77 2.54 -1.47
N HIS A 21 5.88 1.89 -1.83
CA HIS A 21 5.97 0.43 -1.81
C HIS A 21 5.78 -0.13 -0.40
N THR A 22 6.43 0.46 0.59
CA THR A 22 6.31 0.03 1.99
C THR A 22 4.89 0.22 2.50
N LEU A 23 4.28 1.38 2.23
CA LEU A 23 2.91 1.68 2.62
C LEU A 23 1.90 0.74 1.95
N ARG A 24 2.05 0.48 0.64
CA ARG A 24 1.22 -0.47 -0.09
C ARG A 24 1.32 -1.87 0.51
N ASN A 25 2.52 -2.30 0.90
CA ASN A 25 2.74 -3.58 1.55
C ASN A 25 2.03 -3.67 2.91
N GLN A 26 2.14 -2.63 3.75
CA GLN A 26 1.44 -2.59 5.04
C GLN A 26 -0.08 -2.64 4.89
N ILE A 27 -0.65 -1.90 3.93
CA ILE A 27 -2.09 -1.92 3.67
C ILE A 27 -2.54 -3.30 3.16
N ALA A 28 -1.76 -3.95 2.30
CA ALA A 28 -2.06 -5.30 1.82
C ALA A 28 -2.10 -6.32 2.97
N ILE A 29 -1.19 -6.20 3.95
CA ILE A 29 -1.20 -7.02 5.17
C ILE A 29 -2.49 -6.80 5.97
N VAL A 30 -2.90 -5.55 6.17
CA VAL A 30 -4.16 -5.23 6.88
C VAL A 30 -5.37 -5.85 6.19
N ILE A 31 -5.45 -5.74 4.86
CA ILE A 31 -6.52 -6.38 4.06
C ILE A 31 -6.54 -7.88 4.30
N GLY A 32 -5.37 -8.54 4.20
CA GLY A 32 -5.27 -9.99 4.41
C GLY A 32 -5.72 -10.42 5.81
N TYR A 33 -5.38 -9.67 6.86
CA TYR A 33 -5.89 -9.96 8.20
C TYR A 33 -7.40 -9.74 8.33
N CYS A 34 -7.94 -8.69 7.72
CA CYS A 34 -9.38 -8.49 7.69
C CYS A 34 -10.09 -9.67 6.98
N ASP A 35 -9.54 -10.18 5.88
CA ASP A 35 -10.10 -11.33 5.17
C ASP A 35 -10.13 -12.60 6.04
N LEU A 36 -9.05 -12.87 6.78
CA LEU A 36 -8.99 -13.99 7.72
C LEU A 36 -10.02 -13.83 8.85
N LEU A 37 -10.09 -12.64 9.45
CA LEU A 37 -11.06 -12.36 10.51
C LEU A 37 -12.51 -12.48 10.03
N LEU A 38 -12.82 -12.01 8.82
CA LEU A 38 -14.17 -12.11 8.24
C LEU A 38 -14.60 -13.54 7.94
N GLN A 39 -13.66 -14.47 7.79
CA GLN A 39 -13.93 -15.90 7.65
C GLN A 39 -14.24 -16.57 9.00
N GLU A 40 -13.66 -16.08 10.09
CA GLU A 40 -13.83 -16.63 11.44
C GLU A 40 -15.03 -16.04 12.19
N ILE A 41 -15.35 -14.76 11.95
CA ILE A 41 -16.42 -14.05 12.63
C ILE A 41 -17.78 -14.43 12.05
N ARG A 42 -18.73 -14.75 12.92
CA ARG A 42 -20.11 -15.08 12.55
C ARG A 42 -20.80 -13.88 11.89
N GLN A 43 -21.71 -14.16 10.95
CA GLN A 43 -22.39 -13.10 10.18
C GLN A 43 -23.20 -12.11 11.03
N ASP A 44 -23.72 -12.57 12.16
CA ASP A 44 -24.55 -11.83 13.11
C ASP A 44 -23.75 -11.11 14.20
N ASP A 45 -22.42 -11.28 14.23
CA ASP A 45 -21.56 -10.66 15.23
C ASP A 45 -21.36 -9.16 14.96
N PRO A 46 -21.61 -8.26 15.94
CA PRO A 46 -21.33 -6.84 15.81
C PRO A 46 -19.90 -6.51 15.38
N LEU A 47 -18.90 -7.29 15.83
CA LEU A 47 -17.50 -7.11 15.47
C LEU A 47 -17.27 -7.27 13.96
N ARG A 48 -18.09 -8.10 13.29
CA ARG A 48 -17.99 -8.30 11.85
C ARG A 48 -18.19 -6.99 11.09
N ARG A 49 -19.09 -6.12 11.58
CA ARG A 49 -19.34 -4.83 10.97
C ARG A 49 -18.11 -3.94 11.02
N ASP A 50 -17.42 -3.93 12.15
CA ASP A 50 -16.21 -3.13 12.33
C ASP A 50 -15.08 -3.63 11.41
N VAL A 51 -14.90 -4.95 11.32
CA VAL A 51 -13.89 -5.54 10.42
C VAL A 51 -14.23 -5.28 8.94
N VAL A 52 -15.51 -5.29 8.56
CA VAL A 52 -15.94 -4.91 7.20
C VAL A 52 -15.57 -3.46 6.89
N GLU A 53 -15.78 -2.53 7.82
CA GLU A 53 -15.40 -1.12 7.60
C GLU A 53 -13.87 -0.93 7.54
N MET A 54 -13.10 -1.65 8.37
CA MET A 54 -11.64 -1.67 8.28
C MET A 54 -11.17 -2.17 6.90
N HIS A 55 -11.74 -3.27 6.42
CA HIS A 55 -11.42 -3.85 5.11
C HIS A 55 -11.72 -2.85 3.98
N LYS A 56 -12.87 -2.17 4.02
CA LYS A 56 -13.23 -1.14 3.03
C LYS A 56 -12.26 0.04 3.04
N ALA A 57 -11.90 0.53 4.22
CA ALA A 57 -10.97 1.64 4.36
C ALA A 57 -9.59 1.28 3.79
N ALA A 58 -9.06 0.09 4.13
CA ALA A 58 -7.80 -0.41 3.60
C ALA A 58 -7.85 -0.61 2.07
N SER A 59 -8.94 -1.17 1.54
CA SER A 59 -9.17 -1.33 0.11
C SER A 59 -9.20 0.01 -0.64
N THR A 60 -9.80 1.03 -0.02
CA THR A 60 -9.84 2.39 -0.59
C THR A 60 -8.45 3.01 -0.59
N ALA A 61 -7.70 2.88 0.51
CA ALA A 61 -6.35 3.41 0.62
C ALA A 61 -5.39 2.81 -0.43
N ILE A 62 -5.47 1.50 -0.69
CA ILE A 62 -4.61 0.87 -1.70
C ILE A 62 -5.00 1.27 -3.14
N ALA A 63 -6.28 1.56 -3.39
CA ALA A 63 -6.74 2.09 -4.67
C ALA A 63 -6.22 3.53 -4.89
N MET A 64 -6.29 4.40 -3.87
CA MET A 64 -5.75 5.76 -3.94
C MET A 64 -4.25 5.78 -4.26
N LEU A 65 -3.49 4.82 -3.71
CA LEU A 65 -2.06 4.66 -4.01
C LEU A 65 -1.76 4.07 -5.39
N ARG A 66 -2.75 3.53 -6.10
CA ARG A 66 -2.59 3.08 -7.51
C ARG A 66 -2.84 4.24 -8.46
N ASP A 67 -3.90 5.00 -8.23
CA ASP A 67 -4.28 6.15 -9.06
C ASP A 67 -3.23 7.27 -9.05
N GLN A 68 -2.48 7.43 -7.95
CA GLN A 68 -1.36 8.37 -7.87
C GLN A 68 -0.18 8.03 -8.81
N GLY A 69 0.00 6.75 -9.16
CA GLY A 69 1.06 6.30 -10.06
C GLY A 69 0.76 6.48 -11.55
N GLU A 70 -0.50 6.73 -11.92
CA GLU A 70 -0.95 6.87 -13.32
C GLU A 70 -1.09 8.33 -13.78
N SER A 71 -0.85 9.32 -12.92
CA SER A 71 -0.93 10.75 -13.25
C SER A 71 0.37 11.36 -13.82
N VAL A 72 1.22 10.56 -14.47
CA VAL A 72 2.47 11.02 -15.14
C VAL A 72 2.27 11.15 -16.65
#